data_AF-A0A354SHS4-F1
#
_entry.id   AF-A0A354SHS4-F1
#
_cell.length_a   1.000
_cell.length_b   1.000
_cell.length_c   1.000
_cell.angle_alpha   90.00
_cell.angle_beta   90.00
_cell.angle_gamma   90.00
#
_symmetry.space_group_name_H-M   'P 1'
#
loop_
_entity.id
_entity.type
_entity.pdbx_description
1 polymer ?
#
loop_
_entity_poly.entity_id
_entity_poly.type
_entity_poly.pdbx_seq_one_letter_code
_entity_poly.pdbx_strand_id
1 'polypeptide(L)'
;MMEKRKKIECRRCGRCCLADFTAYVTDEDIARWKAEQRDDILEILEREHGAWEGDHLVSSETGRALHGCPFFMFDGENFCCAIHETRPATCRHYEPGSSEICPQFRKTRVDG
;
A
#
# COMPACT_ATOMS: atom_id res chain seq x y z
N MET A 1 -18.95 -25.59 -11.02
CA MET A 1 -19.27 -24.41 -11.86
C MET A 1 -18.41 -23.28 -11.32
N MET A 2 -17.43 -22.78 -12.07
CA MET A 2 -16.59 -21.65 -11.64
C MET A 2 -17.45 -20.39 -11.71
N GLU A 3 -17.94 -19.91 -10.56
CA GLU A 3 -18.58 -18.59 -10.50
C GLU A 3 -17.58 -17.55 -11.00
N LYS A 4 -17.94 -16.86 -12.10
CA LYS A 4 -17.20 -15.69 -12.56
C LYS A 4 -17.20 -14.68 -11.41
N ARG A 5 -16.07 -14.59 -10.70
CA ARG A 5 -15.85 -13.63 -9.62
C ARG A 5 -16.09 -12.23 -10.20
N LYS A 6 -17.23 -11.62 -9.86
CA LYS A 6 -17.56 -10.25 -10.28
C LYS A 6 -16.41 -9.35 -9.82
N LYS A 7 -15.78 -8.61 -10.74
CA LYS A 7 -14.75 -7.64 -10.35
C LYS A 7 -15.41 -6.62 -9.43
N ILE A 8 -14.95 -6.56 -8.18
CA ILE A 8 -15.40 -5.60 -7.19
C ILE A 8 -14.62 -4.31 -7.44
N GLU A 9 -15.33 -3.18 -7.54
CA GLU A 9 -14.69 -1.88 -7.71
C GLU A 9 -14.11 -1.38 -6.39
N CYS A 10 -12.96 -0.70 -6.47
CA CYS A 10 -12.33 -0.11 -5.29
C CYS A 10 -13.14 1.09 -4.80
N ARG A 11 -13.58 1.06 -3.54
CA ARG A 11 -14.28 2.17 -2.89
C ARG A 11 -13.38 3.33 -2.48
N ARG A 12 -12.07 3.28 -2.77
CA ARG A 12 -11.10 4.30 -2.36
C ARG A 12 -11.17 4.63 -0.87
N CYS A 13 -11.36 3.60 -0.04
CA CYS A 13 -11.54 3.72 1.42
C CYS A 13 -10.23 3.93 2.21
N GLY A 14 -9.08 3.88 1.56
CA GLY A 14 -7.77 4.09 2.17
C GLY A 14 -7.23 2.97 3.08
N ARG A 15 -8.05 1.98 3.49
CA ARG A 15 -7.63 0.97 4.50
C ARG A 15 -6.38 0.17 4.11
N CYS A 16 -6.27 -0.27 2.86
CA CYS A 16 -5.07 -0.97 2.38
C CYS A 16 -3.86 -0.05 2.20
N CYS A 17 -4.07 1.27 2.09
CA CYS A 17 -2.99 2.26 2.04
C CYS A 17 -2.46 2.64 3.43
N LEU A 18 -3.14 2.25 4.50
CA LEU A 18 -2.65 2.44 5.88
C LEU A 18 -1.70 1.32 6.32
N ALA A 19 -1.52 0.27 5.51
CA ALA A 19 -0.49 -0.72 5.75
C ALA A 19 0.90 -0.14 5.46
N ASP A 20 1.93 -0.68 6.12
CA ASP A 20 3.31 -0.27 5.90
C ASP A 20 3.70 -0.49 4.44
N PHE A 21 3.88 0.61 3.72
CA PHE A 21 4.23 0.60 2.29
C PHE A 21 5.60 -0.02 2.04
N THR A 22 6.57 0.29 2.90
CA THR A 22 7.96 -0.12 2.72
C THR A 22 8.12 -1.64 2.80
N ALA A 23 7.30 -2.30 3.62
CA ALA A 23 7.26 -3.76 3.76
C ALA A 23 6.87 -4.51 2.47
N TYR A 24 6.27 -3.82 1.48
CA TYR A 24 5.78 -4.45 0.25
C TYR A 24 6.55 -4.02 -1.01
N VAL A 25 7.60 -3.22 -0.86
CA VAL A 25 8.48 -2.81 -1.96
C VAL A 25 9.45 -3.93 -2.29
N THR A 26 9.51 -4.28 -3.57
CA THR A 26 10.42 -5.31 -4.10
C THR A 26 11.62 -4.69 -4.79
N ASP A 27 12.69 -5.46 -4.97
CA ASP A 27 13.86 -5.02 -5.76
C ASP A 27 13.47 -4.65 -7.21
N GLU A 28 12.46 -5.32 -7.77
CA GLU A 28 11.92 -5.00 -9.10
C GLU A 28 11.22 -3.63 -9.12
N ASP A 29 10.51 -3.28 -8.05
CA ASP A 29 9.91 -1.95 -7.92
C ASP A 29 10.98 -0.86 -7.82
N ILE A 30 12.05 -1.10 -7.03
CA ILE A 30 13.19 -0.19 -6.91
C ILE A 30 13.91 -0.04 -8.26
N ALA A 31 14.20 -1.15 -8.94
CA ALA A 31 14.86 -1.12 -10.24
C ALA A 31 14.02 -0.37 -11.28
N ARG A 32 12.70 -0.57 -11.27
CA ARG A 32 11.77 0.19 -12.11
C ARG A 32 11.81 1.68 -11.80
N TRP A 33 11.71 2.09 -10.54
CA TRP A 33 11.74 3.50 -10.17
C TRP A 33 13.06 4.19 -10.52
N LYS A 34 14.19 3.48 -10.42
CA LYS A 34 15.49 3.97 -10.92
C LYS A 34 15.48 4.18 -12.44
N ALA A 35 14.91 3.24 -13.20
CA ALA A 35 14.80 3.37 -14.65
C ALA A 35 13.81 4.49 -15.07
N GLU A 36 12.75 4.70 -14.29
CA GLU A 36 11.77 5.78 -14.48
C GLU A 36 12.25 7.14 -13.94
N GLN A 37 13.45 7.21 -13.35
CA GLN A 37 14.00 8.42 -12.71
C GLN A 37 13.06 9.01 -11.64
N ARG A 38 12.45 8.13 -10.84
CA ARG A 38 11.54 8.47 -9.74
C ARG A 38 12.32 8.63 -8.43
N ASP A 39 13.28 9.55 -8.44
CA ASP A 39 14.10 9.87 -7.28
C ASP A 39 13.23 10.36 -6.10
N ASP A 40 12.11 11.01 -6.39
CA ASP A 40 11.09 11.40 -5.41
C ASP A 40 10.56 10.22 -4.57
N ILE A 41 10.42 9.04 -5.18
CA ILE A 41 9.98 7.82 -4.49
C ILE A 41 11.15 7.19 -3.73
N LEU A 42 12.32 7.15 -4.35
CA LEU A 42 13.52 6.53 -3.78
C LEU A 42 13.99 7.27 -2.53
N GLU A 43 13.97 8.60 -2.53
CA GLU A 43 14.31 9.42 -1.35
C GLU A 43 13.35 9.17 -0.18
N ILE A 44 12.06 8.97 -0.45
CA ILE A 44 11.08 8.62 0.57
C ILE A 44 11.39 7.25 1.17
N LEU A 45 11.78 6.25 0.37
CA LEU A 45 12.20 4.96 0.91
C LEU A 45 13.44 5.09 1.77
N GLU A 46 14.40 5.90 1.35
CA GLU A 46 15.63 6.17 2.11
C GLU A 46 15.35 6.84 3.47
N ARG A 47 14.41 7.79 3.51
CA ARG A 47 13.98 8.49 4.74
C ARG A 47 13.12 7.62 5.64
N GLU A 48 12.20 6.86 5.04
CA GLU A 48 11.23 6.00 5.74
C GLU A 48 11.77 4.60 6.02
N HIS A 49 13.03 4.31 5.69
CA HIS A 49 13.80 3.25 6.35
C HIS A 49 13.91 3.59 7.84
N GLY A 50 12.82 3.34 8.56
CA GLY A 50 12.71 3.53 9.99
C GLY A 50 13.78 2.71 10.68
N ALA A 51 14.49 3.33 11.61
CA ALA A 51 15.25 2.59 12.59
C ALA A 51 14.25 1.92 13.53
N TRP A 52 14.46 0.64 13.84
CA TRP A 52 13.71 -0.03 14.89
C TRP A 52 14.11 0.59 16.25
N GLU A 53 13.26 1.42 16.84
CA GLU A 53 13.37 1.79 18.26
C GLU A 53 12.39 0.93 19.08
N GLY A 54 12.89 -0.20 19.59
CA GLY A 54 12.08 -1.15 20.36
C GLY A 54 11.04 -1.87 19.50
N ASP A 55 9.75 -1.80 19.88
CA ASP A 55 8.64 -2.52 19.22
C ASP A 55 7.91 -1.70 18.13
N HIS A 56 8.37 -0.50 17.77
CA HIS A 56 7.66 0.37 16.84
C HIS A 56 8.56 0.90 15.71
N LEU A 57 8.03 0.89 14.48
CA LEU A 57 8.66 1.54 13.33
C LEU A 57 8.44 3.06 13.43
N VAL A 58 9.52 3.80 13.65
CA VAL A 58 9.53 5.26 13.75
C VAL A 58 10.30 5.86 12.60
N SER A 59 9.78 6.96 12.04
CA SER A 59 10.50 7.77 11.07
C SER A 59 11.80 8.29 11.69
N SER A 60 12.95 7.96 11.09
CA SER A 60 14.28 8.33 11.59
C SER A 60 14.53 9.84 11.58
N GLU A 61 13.75 10.60 10.80
CA GLU A 61 13.85 12.05 10.67
C GLU A 61 12.92 12.83 11.63
N THR A 62 11.75 12.27 11.97
CA THR A 62 10.72 13.00 12.74
C THR A 62 10.40 12.40 14.10
N GLY A 63 10.85 11.18 14.40
CA GLY A 63 10.54 10.46 15.65
C GLY A 63 9.06 10.15 15.83
N ARG A 64 8.25 10.29 14.76
CA ARG A 64 6.82 10.00 14.77
C ARG A 64 6.59 8.56 14.31
N ALA A 65 5.63 7.90 14.95
CA ALA A 65 5.16 6.58 14.53
C ALA A 65 4.70 6.66 13.06
N LEU A 66 5.19 5.74 12.23
CA LEU A 66 4.81 5.69 10.83
C LEU A 66 3.37 5.21 10.68
N HIS A 67 2.45 6.15 10.53
CA HIS A 67 1.01 5.88 10.38
C HIS A 67 0.63 5.69 8.91
N GLY A 68 1.15 4.62 8.29
CA GLY A 68 0.73 4.16 6.95
C GLY A 68 1.60 4.60 5.78
N CYS A 69 1.09 4.43 4.56
CA CYS A 69 1.83 4.71 3.33
C CYS A 69 2.15 6.20 3.17
N PRO A 70 3.40 6.59 2.86
CA PRO A 70 3.78 8.00 2.66
C PRO A 70 3.11 8.64 1.44
N PHE A 71 2.66 7.83 0.48
CA PHE A 71 1.95 8.29 -0.72
C PHE A 71 0.43 8.34 -0.55
N PHE A 72 -0.07 8.14 0.68
CA PHE A 72 -1.49 8.24 1.01
C PHE A 72 -1.94 9.69 1.07
N MET A 73 -2.99 10.03 0.33
CA MET A 73 -3.51 11.39 0.23
C MET A 73 -5.03 11.40 0.14
N PHE A 74 -5.64 12.55 0.46
CA PHE A 74 -7.08 12.79 0.35
C PHE A 74 -7.31 13.94 -0.62
N ASP A 75 -8.14 13.71 -1.65
CA ASP A 75 -8.39 14.70 -2.72
C ASP A 75 -9.57 15.65 -2.42
N GLY A 76 -10.17 15.55 -1.23
CA GLY A 76 -11.35 16.31 -0.82
C GLY A 76 -12.64 15.48 -0.82
N GLU A 77 -12.67 14.37 -1.56
CA GLU A 77 -13.82 13.47 -1.65
C GLU A 77 -13.45 12.02 -1.33
N ASN A 78 -12.30 11.57 -1.81
CA ASN A 78 -11.84 10.19 -1.73
C ASN A 78 -10.36 10.11 -1.33
N PHE A 79 -9.96 8.93 -0.84
CA PHE A 79 -8.55 8.64 -0.64
C PHE A 79 -7.90 8.17 -1.94
N CYS A 80 -6.70 8.67 -2.22
CA CYS A 80 -5.94 8.34 -3.41
C CYS A 80 -4.44 8.12 -3.08
N CYS A 81 -3.72 7.62 -4.07
CA CYS A 81 -2.29 7.33 -3.98
C CYS A 81 -1.55 8.28 -4.91
N ALA A 82 -0.62 9.06 -4.38
CA ALA A 82 0.18 10.00 -5.17
C ALA A 82 0.96 9.33 -6.30
N ILE A 83 1.32 8.05 -6.13
CA ILE A 83 2.09 7.26 -7.10
C ILE A 83 1.26 6.17 -7.76
N HIS A 84 -0.05 6.37 -7.91
CA HIS A 84 -0.97 5.33 -8.38
C HIS A 84 -0.45 4.56 -9.60
N GLU A 85 0.08 5.25 -10.61
CA GLU A 85 0.57 4.66 -11.86
C GLU A 85 1.83 3.78 -11.70
N THR A 86 2.74 4.16 -10.79
CA THR A 86 4.00 3.43 -10.57
C THR A 86 4.06 2.70 -9.23
N ARG A 87 2.89 2.50 -8.58
CA ARG A 87 2.81 1.81 -7.29
C ARG A 87 3.45 0.41 -7.32
N PRO A 88 3.93 -0.09 -6.17
CA PRO A 88 4.55 -1.40 -6.04
C PRO A 88 3.67 -2.51 -6.61
N ALA A 89 4.28 -3.61 -7.02
CA ALA A 89 3.58 -4.78 -7.55
C ALA A 89 2.44 -5.23 -6.61
N THR A 90 2.71 -5.31 -5.31
CA THR A 90 1.70 -5.67 -4.29
C THR A 90 0.47 -4.76 -4.33
N CYS A 91 0.67 -3.44 -4.42
CA CYS A 91 -0.43 -2.48 -4.51
C CYS A 91 -1.10 -2.48 -5.90
N ARG A 92 -0.35 -2.80 -6.96
CA ARG A 92 -0.85 -2.88 -8.35
C ARG A 92 -1.78 -4.06 -8.55
N HIS A 93 -1.42 -5.20 -7.99
CA HIS A 93 -2.15 -6.46 -8.09
C HIS A 93 -3.23 -6.64 -7.02
N TYR A 94 -3.36 -5.69 -6.10
CA TYR A 94 -4.38 -5.74 -5.05
C TYR A 94 -5.80 -5.66 -5.64
N GLU A 95 -6.52 -6.79 -5.62
CA GLU A 95 -7.94 -6.85 -6.01
C GLU A 95 -8.83 -6.45 -4.82
N PRO A 96 -9.82 -5.55 -4.97
CA PRO A 96 -10.77 -5.25 -3.91
C PRO A 96 -11.51 -6.50 -3.42
N GLY A 97 -11.51 -6.72 -2.10
CA GLY A 97 -12.12 -7.90 -1.48
C GLY A 97 -11.24 -9.15 -1.49
N SER A 98 -9.96 -9.05 -1.87
CA SER A 98 -9.01 -10.18 -1.86
C SER A 98 -8.40 -10.50 -0.48
N SER A 99 -8.44 -9.56 0.46
CA SER A 99 -7.79 -9.65 1.77
C SER A 99 -8.66 -9.07 2.87
N GLU A 100 -8.54 -9.56 4.11
CA GLU A 100 -9.32 -9.13 5.29
C GLU A 100 -9.19 -7.63 5.59
N ILE A 101 -8.12 -6.98 5.12
CA ILE A 101 -7.92 -5.53 5.24
C ILE A 101 -8.95 -4.76 4.40
N CYS A 102 -9.49 -5.37 3.32
CA CYS A 102 -10.52 -4.74 2.51
C CYS A 102 -11.88 -4.82 3.22
N PRO A 103 -12.62 -3.70 3.37
CA PRO A 103 -13.98 -3.75 3.90
C PRO A 103 -14.97 -4.51 3.00
N GLN A 104 -14.57 -4.82 1.77
CA GLN A 104 -15.37 -5.60 0.82
C GLN A 104 -15.04 -7.10 0.87
N PHE A 105 -14.10 -7.51 1.73
CA PHE A 105 -13.77 -8.92 1.93
C PHE A 105 -14.95 -9.66 2.53
N ARG A 106 -15.32 -10.78 1.90
CA ARG A 106 -16.34 -11.69 2.41
C ARG A 106 -15.65 -13.01 2.73
N LYS A 107 -15.62 -13.40 4.01
CA LYS A 107 -15.27 -14.77 4.38
C LYS A 107 -16.31 -15.68 3.72
N THR A 108 -15.89 -16.46 2.73
CA THR A 108 -16.69 -17.60 2.29
C THR A 108 -16.88 -18.46 3.52
N ARG A 109 -18.12 -18.53 4.02
CA ARG A 109 -18.48 -19.54 5.00
C ARG A 109 -18.29 -20.87 4.30
N VAL A 110 -17.23 -21.59 4.66
CA VAL A 110 -17.16 -23.01 4.40
C VAL A 110 -18.06 -23.61 5.48
N ASP A 111 -19.35 -23.68 5.17
CA ASP A 111 -20.27 -24.46 5.99
C ASP A 111 -19.81 -25.92 5.85
N GLY A 112 -19.35 -26.49 6.97
CA GLY A 112 -18.82 -27.85 7.07
C GLY A 112 -19.89 -28.93 6.98
#